data_AF-A0A2V8KE45-F1
#
_entry.id   AF-A0A2V8KE45-F1
#
_cell.length_a   1.000
_cell.length_b   1.000
_cell.length_c   1.000
_cell.angle_alpha   90.00
_cell.angle_beta   90.00
_cell.angle_gamma   90.00
#
_symmetry.space_group_name_H-M   'P 1'
#
loop_
_entity.id
_entity.type
_entity.pdbx_description
1 polymer ?
#
loop_
_entity_poly.entity_id
_entity_poly.type
_entity_poly.pdbx_seq_one_letter_code
_entity_poly.pdbx_strand_id
1 'polypeptide(L)' 'MKILIVHEVSYLDKIIYEYQILPEMLSMLGHEITVVDYDETWRSHLPASRRIDLRTKIHANTHRAYPAAS' A
#
# COMPACT_ATOMS: atom_id res chain seq x y z
N MET A 1 -8.68 -16.02 4.55
CA MET A 1 -7.31 -16.25 5.13
C MET A 1 -6.68 -14.90 5.40
N LYS A 2 -5.65 -14.82 6.26
CA LYS A 2 -4.86 -13.60 6.46
C LYS A 2 -3.64 -13.62 5.54
N ILE A 3 -3.48 -12.61 4.69
CA ILE A 3 -2.41 -12.55 3.68
C ILE A 3 -1.66 -11.22 3.85
N LEU A 4 -0.35 -11.31 4.07
CA LEU A 4 0.55 -10.17 4.06
C LEU A 4 1.22 -10.08 2.70
N ILE A 5 1.16 -8.90 2.09
CA ILE A 5 1.74 -8.63 0.79
C ILE A 5 2.79 -7.53 0.96
N VAL A 6 4.01 -7.82 0.53
CA VAL A 6 5.14 -6.88 0.59
C VAL A 6 5.60 -6.63 -0.82
N HIS A 7 5.55 -5.37 -1.25
CA HIS A 7 6.04 -4.94 -2.56
C HIS A 7 7.24 -4.01 -2.41
N GLU A 8 8.12 -4.04 -3.40
CA GLU A 8 9.31 -3.17 -3.45
C GLU A 8 8.97 -1.72 -3.87
N VAL A 9 7.73 -1.47 -4.29
CA VAL A 9 7.28 -0.18 -4.82
C VAL A 9 6.05 0.32 -4.05
N SER A 10 5.82 1.63 -4.11
CA SER A 10 4.65 2.26 -3.47
C SER A 10 3.37 1.65 -4.03
N TYR A 11 2.57 1.08 -3.14
CA TYR A 11 1.28 0.50 -3.42
C TYR A 11 0.23 1.58 -3.67
N LEU A 12 0.32 2.71 -2.96
CA LEU A 12 -0.68 3.78 -2.99
C LEU A 12 -0.46 4.76 -4.15
N ASP A 13 0.78 5.14 -4.43
CA ASP A 13 1.06 6.28 -5.30
C ASP A 13 1.41 5.86 -6.74
N LYS A 14 1.88 4.63 -6.96
CA LYS A 14 2.23 4.16 -8.30
C LYS A 14 1.01 3.90 -9.17
N ILE A 15 1.20 3.92 -10.49
CA ILE A 15 0.16 3.51 -11.45
C ILE A 15 -0.31 2.09 -11.10
N ILE A 16 -1.62 1.86 -11.24
CA ILE A 16 -2.24 0.56 -10.97
C ILE A 16 -1.78 -0.44 -12.03
N TYR A 17 -1.18 -1.52 -11.58
CA TYR A 17 -0.78 -2.68 -12.37
C TYR A 17 -1.36 -3.96 -11.74
N GLU A 18 -1.05 -5.11 -12.35
CA GLU A 18 -1.52 -6.43 -11.94
C GLU A 18 -1.23 -6.75 -10.48
N TYR A 19 -0.12 -6.26 -9.93
CA TYR A 19 0.28 -6.51 -8.55
C TYR A 19 -0.55 -5.76 -7.50
N GLN A 20 -1.29 -4.70 -7.86
CA GLN A 20 -2.32 -4.10 -6.98
C GLN A 20 -3.71 -4.73 -7.18
N ILE A 21 -3.99 -5.20 -8.40
CA ILE A 21 -5.27 -5.85 -8.74
C ILE A 21 -5.43 -7.17 -7.99
N LEU A 22 -4.38 -7.99 -7.91
CA LEU A 22 -4.43 -9.30 -7.23
C LEU A 22 -4.80 -9.20 -5.74
N PRO A 23 -4.14 -8.36 -4.91
CA PRO A 23 -4.55 -8.09 -3.53
C PRO A 23 -6.02 -7.70 -3.40
N GLU A 24 -6.50 -6.80 -4.26
CA GLU A 24 -7.88 -6.33 -4.20
C GLU A 24 -8.88 -7.43 -4.57
N MET A 25 -8.58 -8.26 -5.57
CA MET A 25 -9.39 -9.42 -5.91
C MET A 25 -9.44 -10.44 -4.77
N LEU A 26 -8.30 -10.69 -4.10
CA LEU A 26 -8.25 -11.59 -2.94
C LEU A 26 -9.07 -11.03 -1.76
N SER A 27 -9.03 -9.71 -1.54
CA SER A 27 -9.88 -9.04 -0.55
C SER A 27 -11.37 -9.25 -0.86
N MET A 28 -11.78 -9.05 -2.12
CA MET A 28 -13.15 -9.30 -2.56
C MET A 28 -13.61 -10.75 -2.42
N LEU A 29 -12.69 -11.71 -2.46
CA LEU A 29 -12.96 -13.13 -2.20
C LEU A 29 -13.08 -13.46 -0.69
N GLY A 30 -13.00 -12.46 0.19
CA GLY A 30 -13.16 -12.61 1.63
C GLY A 30 -11.85 -12.92 2.38
N HIS A 31 -10.70 -12.68 1.76
CA HIS A 31 -9.42 -12.77 2.45
C HIS A 31 -9.10 -11.43 3.14
N GLU A 32 -8.51 -11.50 4.33
CA GLU A 32 -8.00 -10.32 5.03
C GLU A 32 -6.60 -10.01 4.48
N ILE A 33 -6.49 -8.89 3.77
CA ILE A 33 -5.26 -8.49 3.09
C ILE A 33 -4.61 -7.36 3.87
N THR A 34 -3.30 -7.49 4.12
CA THR A 34 -2.47 -6.41 4.64
C THR A 34 -1.36 -6.16 3.65
N VAL A 35 -1.19 -4.91 3.22
CA VAL A 35 -0.13 -4.51 2.30
C VAL A 35 0.87 -3.63 3.04
N VAL A 36 2.15 -3.96 2.92
CA VAL A 36 3.24 -3.06 3.33
C VAL A 36 3.51 -2.12 2.16
N ASP A 37 3.08 -0.88 2.33
CA ASP A 37 3.36 0.18 1.37
C ASP A 37 4.81 0.68 1.52
N TYR A 38 5.61 0.53 0.47
CA TYR A 38 6.98 1.04 0.44
C TYR A 38 7.05 2.33 -0.40
N ASP A 39 6.90 3.47 0.26
CA ASP A 39 7.01 4.79 -0.38
C ASP A 39 8.45 5.14 -0.74
N GLU A 40 8.93 4.72 -1.92
CA GLU A 40 10.25 5.05 -2.45
C GLU A 40 10.62 6.55 -2.44
N THR A 41 9.62 7.45 -2.37
CA THR A 41 9.83 8.89 -2.38
C THR A 41 10.27 9.45 -1.02
N TRP A 42 10.28 8.63 0.03
CA TRP A 42 10.72 9.01 1.37
C TRP A 42 12.16 9.56 1.40
N ARG A 43 13.03 9.13 0.47
CA ARG A 43 14.41 9.62 0.36
C ARG A 43 14.53 10.96 -0.37
N SER A 44 13.62 11.24 -1.30
CA SER A 44 13.70 12.40 -2.20
C SER A 44 13.03 13.67 -1.66
N HIS A 45 12.11 13.55 -0.69
CA HIS A 45 11.31 14.69 -0.19
C HIS A 45 11.77 15.29 1.14
N LEU A 46 12.93 14.89 1.67
CA LEU A 46 13.43 15.40 2.95
C LEU A 46 14.33 16.63 2.73
N PRO A 47 13.88 17.86 3.04
CA PRO A 47 14.81 18.94 3.32
C PRO A 47 15.58 18.58 4.60
N ALA A 48 16.89 18.88 4.64
CA ALA A 48 17.81 18.54 5.73
C ALA A 48 17.35 18.95 7.16
N SER A 49 16.33 19.81 7.27
CA SER A 49 15.77 20.33 8.50
C SER A 49 14.55 19.57 9.05
N ARG A 50 13.94 18.64 8.30
CA ARG A 50 12.75 17.92 8.76
C ARG A 50 13.16 16.61 9.41
N ARG A 51 13.02 16.55 10.74
CA ARG A 51 13.14 15.33 11.54
C ARG A 51 12.38 14.21 10.84
N ILE A 52 13.09 13.11 10.59
CA ILE A 52 12.58 11.89 9.97
C ILE A 52 11.32 11.47 10.74
N ASP A 53 10.15 11.63 10.12
CA ASP A 53 8.90 11.14 10.71
C ASP A 53 8.85 9.63 10.46
N LEU A 54 9.44 8.86 11.39
CA LEU A 54 9.46 7.39 11.36
C LEU A 54 8.09 6.79 11.77
N ARG A 55 7.03 7.59 11.88
CA ARG A 55 5.72 7.09 12.25
C ARG A 55 5.12 6.29 11.11
N THR A 56 4.90 5.01 11.38
CA THR A 56 4.11 4.13 10.51
C THR A 56 2.71 4.72 10.34
N LYS A 57 2.31 4.97 9.10
CA LYS A 57 0.94 5.34 8.76
C LYS A 57 0.19 4.06 8.41
N ILE A 58 -1.02 3.92 8.96
CA ILE A 58 -1.89 2.77 8.71
C ILE A 58 -3.08 3.28 7.91
N HIS A 59 -3.26 2.72 6.72
CA HIS A 59 -4.39 2.97 5.85
C HIS A 59 -5.32 1.75 5.92
N ALA A 60 -6.58 1.95 6.32
CA ALA A 60 -7.57 0.88 6.43
C ALA A 60 -8.62 1.04 5.31
N ASN A 61 -9.21 -0.09 4.87
CA ASN A 61 -10.26 -0.14 3.85
C ASN A 61 -9.88 0.61 2.56
N THR A 62 -8.69 0.33 2.04
CA THR A 62 -8.13 1.07 0.90
C THR A 62 -8.33 0.25 -0.38
N HIS A 63 -8.90 0.90 -1.39
CA HIS A 63 -9.03 0.33 -2.73
C HIS A 63 -8.58 1.33 -3.79
N ARG A 64 -8.10 0.81 -4.91
CA ARG A 64 -7.62 1.61 -6.04
C ARG A 64 -8.29 1.19 -7.34
N ALA A 65 -8.36 -0.11 -7.62
CA ALA A 65 -8.93 -0.62 -8.87
C ALA A 65 -10.42 -0.96 -8.74
N TYR A 66 -10.82 -1.59 -7.63
CA TYR A 66 -12.18 -2.08 -7.41
C TYR A 66 -12.83 -1.42 -6.20
N PRO A 67 -13.97 -0.71 -6.37
CA PRO A 67 -14.68 -0.05 -5.27
C PRO A 67 -15.16 -1.00 -4.15
N ALA A 68 -15.30 -2.28 -4.47
CA ALA A 68 -15.74 -3.32 -3.53
C ALA A 68 -14.58 -3.95 -2.73
N ALA A 69 -13.32 -3.59 -3.01
CA ALA A 69 -12.18 -4.07 -2.25
C ALA A 69 -11.97 -3.23 -0.98
N SER A 70 -11.35 -3.83 0.04
CA SER A 70 -11.04 -3.21 1.33
C SER A 70 -9.72 -3.67 1.91
#